data_AF-A0A1A8ZA11-F1
#
_entry.id   AF-A0A1A8ZA11-F1
#
_cell.length_a   1.000
_cell.length_b   1.000
_cell.length_c   1.000
_cell.angle_alpha   90.00
_cell.angle_beta   90.00
_cell.angle_gamma   90.00
#
_symmetry.space_group_name_H-M   'P 1'
#
loop_
_entity.id
_entity.type
_entity.pdbx_description
1 polymer ?
#
loop_
_entity_poly.entity_id
_entity_poly.type
_entity_poly.pdbx_seq_one_letter_code
_entity_poly.pdbx_strand_id
1 'polypeptide(L)'
;MKVWIARDPSKTAVALRPVDIGSRPHRREWGSVVDVTPGPPMTAKAADRRAKFQLLLVLMAASYFCTAGGGAYWWLILLASGAFMMAIFAASSKAGEPGKVVTPELGHYPEAHRLLTGPQERSEFDRLLKLAERVGKTQPALKRLVDPDEAGSLLAEAVWEGAKSLARKEEIRAVRDDLKRHALEGSGQVSRSRLDLLQQQQRANALWKEVDAELDKLRSHLSTAAEAGEAFIRDRELDDTLNRTEKALAKLSTDEILGSSLASEQLADETNAVIQAYRELNELYGGKR
;
A
#
# COMPACT_ATOMS: atom_id res chain seq x y z
N MET A 1 11.44 9.90 4.57
CA MET A 1 11.68 8.65 3.81
C MET A 1 10.41 8.28 3.06
N LYS A 2 10.47 7.86 1.79
CA LYS A 2 9.27 7.52 0.99
C LYS A 2 9.23 6.03 0.66
N VAL A 3 8.07 5.40 0.87
CA VAL A 3 7.85 3.96 0.60
C VAL A 3 6.86 3.80 -0.53
N TRP A 4 7.20 2.92 -1.47
CA TRP A 4 6.40 2.56 -2.63
C TRP A 4 5.90 1.14 -2.45
N ILE A 5 4.61 0.94 -2.62
CA ILE A 5 3.95 -0.36 -2.55
C ILE A 5 3.37 -0.62 -3.93
N ALA A 6 3.66 -1.79 -4.48
CA ALA A 6 3.11 -2.25 -5.74
C ALA A 6 2.51 -3.63 -5.57
N ARG A 7 1.23 -3.79 -5.92
CA ARG A 7 0.47 -5.04 -5.71
C ARG A 7 -0.01 -5.61 -7.02
N ASP A 8 0.27 -6.87 -7.30
CA ASP A 8 -0.38 -7.62 -8.38
C ASP A 8 -1.08 -8.88 -7.82
N PRO A 9 -1.77 -9.69 -8.66
CA PRO A 9 -2.43 -10.89 -8.19
C PRO A 9 -1.49 -11.94 -7.57
N SER A 10 -0.21 -11.98 -7.93
CA SER A 10 0.72 -13.02 -7.48
C SER A 10 1.68 -12.56 -6.36
N LYS A 11 2.00 -11.27 -6.27
CA LYS A 11 2.98 -10.74 -5.32
C LYS A 11 2.66 -9.31 -4.87
N THR A 12 3.28 -8.92 -3.77
CA THR A 12 3.28 -7.54 -3.27
C THR A 12 4.72 -7.10 -3.08
N ALA A 13 5.14 -6.09 -3.82
CA ALA A 13 6.46 -5.48 -3.70
C ALA A 13 6.35 -4.21 -2.86
N VAL A 14 7.24 -4.06 -1.88
CA VAL A 14 7.42 -2.86 -1.09
C VAL A 14 8.84 -2.39 -1.32
N ALA A 15 9.05 -1.12 -1.64
CA ALA A 15 10.36 -0.61 -2.00
C ALA A 15 10.58 0.80 -1.45
N LEU A 16 11.85 1.12 -1.17
CA LEU A 16 12.28 2.48 -0.81
C LEU A 16 12.49 3.38 -2.05
N ARG A 17 12.27 2.82 -3.24
CA ARG A 17 12.42 3.47 -4.54
C ARG A 17 11.17 3.29 -5.40
N PRO A 18 10.94 4.17 -6.40
CA PRO A 18 9.82 4.04 -7.31
C PRO A 18 9.75 2.65 -7.95
N VAL A 19 8.54 2.09 -8.02
CA VAL A 19 8.28 0.78 -8.63
C VAL A 19 7.57 0.98 -9.97
N ASP A 20 8.00 0.26 -11.00
CA ASP A 20 7.39 0.29 -12.32
C ASP A 20 6.21 -0.70 -12.42
N ILE A 21 5.14 -0.28 -13.07
CA ILE A 21 3.97 -1.12 -13.36
C ILE A 21 3.77 -1.18 -14.87
N GLY A 22 3.60 -2.39 -15.40
CA GLY A 22 3.40 -2.63 -16.84
C GLY A 22 2.05 -2.18 -17.40
N SER A 23 1.20 -1.51 -16.61
CA SER A 23 -0.13 -1.02 -17.01
C SER A 23 -0.37 0.38 -16.45
N ARG A 24 -1.50 1.01 -16.81
CA ARG A 24 -1.87 2.33 -16.29
C ARG A 24 -2.05 2.25 -14.77
N PRO A 25 -1.18 2.89 -13.96
CA PRO A 25 -1.22 2.73 -12.52
C PRO A 25 -2.37 3.53 -11.91
N HIS A 26 -3.00 2.97 -10.88
CA HIS A 26 -3.85 3.71 -9.95
C HIS A 26 -3.02 4.00 -8.71
N ARG A 27 -2.74 5.29 -8.48
CA ARG A 27 -1.87 5.76 -7.41
C ARG A 27 -2.70 6.34 -6.28
N ARG A 28 -2.45 5.89 -5.06
CA ARG A 28 -2.96 6.47 -3.82
C ARG A 28 -1.78 6.86 -2.95
N GLU A 29 -1.86 8.03 -2.33
CA GLU A 29 -0.78 8.57 -1.51
C GLU A 29 -1.37 9.08 -0.20
N TRP A 30 -0.73 8.69 0.91
CA TRP A 30 -1.04 9.18 2.25
C TRP A 30 0.28 9.41 3.00
N GLY A 31 0.65 10.68 3.15
CA GLY A 31 1.96 11.06 3.68
C GLY A 31 3.09 10.59 2.76
N SER A 32 4.07 9.87 3.33
CA SER A 32 5.22 9.34 2.58
C SER A 32 5.03 7.90 2.08
N VAL A 33 3.80 7.38 2.08
CA VAL A 33 3.46 6.06 1.54
C VAL A 33 2.73 6.24 0.21
N VAL A 34 3.22 5.56 -0.83
CA VAL A 34 2.61 5.51 -2.16
C VAL A 34 2.21 4.09 -2.50
N ASP A 35 0.91 3.85 -2.59
CA ASP A 35 0.36 2.59 -3.07
C ASP A 35 -0.01 2.71 -4.54
N VAL A 36 0.62 1.85 -5.34
CA VAL A 36 0.47 1.78 -6.78
C VAL A 36 -0.14 0.43 -7.12
N THR A 37 -1.38 0.45 -7.57
CA THR A 37 -2.08 -0.75 -8.02
C THR A 37 -2.18 -0.73 -9.56
N PRO A 38 -1.96 -1.85 -10.25
CA PRO A 38 -2.26 -1.98 -11.66
C PRO A 38 -3.73 -1.61 -11.89
N GLY A 39 -3.98 -0.72 -12.85
CA GLY A 39 -5.33 -0.44 -13.28
C GLY A 39 -6.01 -1.72 -13.78
N PRO A 40 -7.35 -1.81 -13.68
CA PRO A 40 -8.08 -2.97 -14.18
C PRO A 40 -7.73 -3.21 -15.65
N PRO A 41 -7.55 -4.48 -16.08
CA PRO A 41 -7.31 -4.79 -17.47
C PRO A 41 -8.44 -4.22 -18.32
N MET A 42 -8.11 -3.79 -19.53
CA MET A 42 -9.09 -3.21 -20.42
C MET A 42 -10.15 -4.28 -20.72
N THR A 43 -11.42 -4.01 -20.41
CA THR A 43 -12.47 -5.02 -20.57
C THR A 43 -12.54 -5.47 -22.03
N ALA A 44 -12.83 -6.75 -22.30
CA ALA A 44 -12.92 -7.28 -23.67
C ALA A 44 -13.85 -6.45 -24.57
N LYS A 45 -14.96 -5.92 -24.00
CA LYS A 45 -15.88 -5.01 -24.69
C LYS A 45 -15.25 -3.65 -25.03
N ALA A 46 -14.44 -3.09 -24.13
CA ALA A 46 -13.73 -1.84 -24.38
C ALA A 46 -12.59 -2.02 -25.40
N ALA A 47 -11.90 -3.17 -25.36
CA ALA A 47 -10.90 -3.55 -26.35
C ALA A 47 -11.55 -3.73 -27.75
N ASP A 48 -12.67 -4.46 -27.83
CA ASP A 48 -13.44 -4.66 -29.07
C ASP A 48 -13.99 -3.34 -29.63
N ARG A 49 -14.55 -2.47 -28.79
CA ARG A 49 -15.02 -1.14 -29.21
C ARG A 49 -13.88 -0.29 -29.76
N ARG A 50 -12.71 -0.30 -29.11
CA ARG A 50 -11.53 0.42 -29.58
C ARG A 50 -11.00 -0.14 -30.89
N ALA A 51 -10.94 -1.47 -31.02
CA ALA A 51 -10.55 -2.14 -32.25
C ALA A 51 -11.50 -1.80 -33.41
N LYS A 52 -12.82 -1.82 -33.19
CA LYS A 52 -13.83 -1.40 -34.18
C LYS A 52 -13.68 0.06 -34.59
N PHE A 53 -13.49 0.96 -33.62
CA PHE A 53 -13.29 2.38 -33.90
C PHE A 53 -12.01 2.64 -34.70
N GLN A 54 -10.91 1.96 -34.34
CA GLN A 54 -9.65 2.04 -35.08
C GLN A 54 -9.76 1.43 -36.48
N LEU A 55 -10.45 0.29 -36.63
CA LEU A 55 -10.70 -0.33 -37.93
C LEU A 55 -11.54 0.58 -38.83
N LEU A 56 -12.54 1.26 -38.27
CA LEU A 56 -13.35 2.24 -38.98
C LEU A 56 -12.52 3.46 -39.43
N LEU A 57 -11.59 3.93 -38.60
CA LEU A 57 -10.62 4.98 -38.95
C LEU A 57 -9.69 4.55 -40.09
N VAL A 58 -9.17 3.32 -40.05
CA VAL A 58 -8.32 2.76 -41.11
C VAL A 58 -9.11 2.63 -42.41
N LEU A 59 -10.37 2.18 -42.35
CA LEU A 59 -11.25 2.07 -43.50
C LEU A 59 -11.57 3.44 -44.11
N MET A 60 -11.83 4.45 -43.28
CA MET A 60 -12.00 5.83 -43.74
C MET A 60 -10.73 6.36 -44.41
N ALA A 61 -9.57 6.17 -43.79
CA ALA A 61 -8.29 6.61 -44.36
C ALA A 61 -8.00 5.91 -45.70
N ALA A 62 -8.16 4.58 -45.76
CA ALA A 62 -7.97 3.81 -46.99
C ALA A 62 -8.95 4.23 -48.09
N SER A 63 -10.23 4.47 -47.75
CA SER A 63 -11.23 4.97 -48.69
C SER A 63 -10.87 6.36 -49.23
N TYR A 64 -10.40 7.27 -48.37
CA TYR A 64 -9.95 8.60 -48.76
C TYR A 64 -8.73 8.56 -49.68
N PHE A 65 -7.73 7.71 -49.37
CA PHE A 65 -6.55 7.57 -50.21
C PHE A 65 -6.84 6.88 -51.55
N CYS A 66 -7.78 5.94 -51.62
CA CYS A 66 -8.20 5.32 -52.89
C CYS A 66 -8.94 6.29 -53.83
N THR A 67 -9.68 7.27 -53.29
CA THR A 67 -10.38 8.26 -54.12
C THR A 67 -9.47 9.43 -54.53
N ALA A 68 -8.48 9.78 -53.72
CA ALA A 68 -7.56 10.90 -53.98
C ALA A 68 -6.26 10.50 -54.71
N GLY A 69 -5.73 9.30 -54.49
CA GLY A 69 -4.47 8.83 -55.06
C GLY A 69 -4.72 7.76 -56.12
N GLY A 70 -4.65 8.13 -57.40
CA GLY A 70 -4.80 7.19 -58.52
C GLY A 70 -3.96 5.91 -58.34
N GLY A 71 -4.50 4.79 -58.82
CA GLY A 71 -4.17 3.40 -58.43
C GLY A 71 -2.73 2.89 -58.59
N ALA A 72 -1.71 3.73 -58.75
CA ALA A 72 -0.30 3.33 -58.82
C ALA A 72 0.28 2.88 -57.46
N TYR A 73 -0.29 3.31 -56.33
CA TYR A 73 0.28 3.09 -54.98
C TYR A 73 -0.56 2.17 -54.07
N TRP A 74 -1.54 1.44 -54.62
CA TRP A 74 -2.47 0.60 -53.85
C TRP A 74 -1.79 -0.48 -52.99
N TRP A 75 -0.65 -1.02 -53.46
CA TRP A 75 0.12 -2.05 -52.75
C TRP A 75 0.82 -1.51 -51.49
N LEU A 76 1.25 -0.24 -51.47
CA LEU A 76 1.81 0.40 -50.27
C LEU A 76 0.74 0.61 -49.20
N ILE A 77 -0.50 0.91 -49.62
CA ILE A 77 -1.65 1.05 -48.71
C ILE A 77 -1.97 -0.30 -48.05
N LEU A 78 -1.92 -1.41 -48.80
CA LEU A 78 -2.10 -2.75 -48.24
C LEU A 78 -1.00 -3.13 -47.24
N LEU A 79 0.27 -2.82 -47.52
CA LEU A 79 1.37 -3.04 -46.59
C LEU A 79 1.24 -2.21 -45.32
N ALA A 80 0.93 -0.91 -45.45
CA ALA A 80 0.77 -0.02 -44.30
C ALA A 80 -0.42 -0.42 -43.43
N SER A 81 -1.56 -0.77 -44.04
CA SER A 81 -2.75 -1.24 -43.31
C SER A 81 -2.51 -2.59 -42.64
N GLY A 82 -1.82 -3.52 -43.29
CA GLY A 82 -1.42 -4.80 -42.70
C GLY A 82 -0.51 -4.62 -41.49
N ALA A 83 0.52 -3.77 -41.61
CA ALA A 83 1.42 -3.43 -40.50
C ALA A 83 0.67 -2.77 -39.34
N PHE A 84 -0.28 -1.87 -39.64
CA PHE A 84 -1.09 -1.20 -38.63
C PHE A 84 -2.06 -2.16 -37.92
N MET A 85 -2.70 -3.07 -38.65
CA MET A 85 -3.52 -4.15 -38.08
C MET A 85 -2.69 -5.06 -37.16
N MET A 86 -1.48 -5.43 -37.57
CA MET A 86 -0.59 -6.24 -36.75
C MET A 86 -0.16 -5.50 -35.46
N ALA A 87 0.12 -4.20 -35.56
CA ALA A 87 0.43 -3.35 -34.40
C ALA A 87 -0.76 -3.23 -33.44
N ILE A 88 -1.99 -3.07 -33.96
CA ILE A 88 -3.21 -3.05 -33.14
C ILE A 88 -3.42 -4.40 -32.46
N PHE A 89 -3.27 -5.51 -33.18
CA PHE A 89 -3.43 -6.86 -32.63
C PHE A 89 -2.39 -7.15 -31.53
N ALA A 90 -1.15 -6.73 -31.72
CA ALA A 90 -0.10 -6.83 -30.72
C ALA A 90 -0.35 -5.91 -29.50
N ALA A 91 -0.93 -4.73 -29.71
CA ALA A 91 -1.28 -3.82 -28.63
C ALA A 91 -2.52 -4.28 -27.85
N SER A 92 -3.51 -4.87 -28.52
CA SER A 92 -4.75 -5.36 -27.91
C SER A 92 -4.54 -6.66 -27.14
N SER A 93 -3.69 -7.57 -27.64
CA SER A 93 -3.29 -8.78 -26.90
C SER A 93 -2.56 -8.43 -25.60
N LYS A 94 -1.66 -7.43 -25.64
CA LYS A 94 -0.99 -6.90 -24.43
C LYS A 94 -1.93 -6.15 -23.49
N ALA A 95 -2.95 -5.46 -24.00
CA ALA A 95 -3.90 -4.71 -23.18
C ALA A 95 -4.85 -5.59 -22.34
N GLY A 96 -4.96 -6.88 -22.68
CA GLY A 96 -5.74 -7.87 -21.94
C GLY A 96 -4.99 -8.53 -20.79
N GLU A 97 -3.66 -8.40 -20.72
CA GLU A 97 -2.89 -8.99 -19.62
C GLU A 97 -3.06 -8.17 -18.34
N PRO A 98 -3.26 -8.82 -17.18
CA PRO A 98 -3.22 -8.11 -15.90
C PRO A 98 -1.83 -7.48 -15.74
N GLY A 99 -1.80 -6.18 -15.43
CA GLY A 99 -0.55 -5.47 -15.21
C GLY A 99 0.29 -6.18 -14.15
N LYS A 100 1.51 -6.57 -14.53
CA LYS A 100 2.47 -7.22 -13.63
C LYS A 100 3.33 -6.15 -12.96
N VAL A 101 3.64 -6.36 -11.68
CA VAL A 101 4.61 -5.51 -10.99
C VAL A 101 6.00 -5.87 -11.48
N VAL A 102 6.69 -4.89 -12.06
CA VAL A 102 8.06 -5.02 -12.52
C VAL A 102 8.94 -4.25 -11.54
N THR A 103 9.86 -4.96 -10.91
CA THR A 103 10.87 -4.36 -10.02
C THR A 103 12.22 -4.44 -10.74
N PRO A 104 12.50 -3.55 -11.70
CA PRO A 104 13.71 -3.64 -12.53
C PRO A 104 14.99 -3.51 -11.69
N GLU A 105 14.92 -2.83 -10.55
CA GLU A 105 16.05 -2.63 -9.64
C GLU A 105 16.26 -3.77 -8.62
N LEU A 106 15.39 -4.78 -8.57
CA LEU A 106 15.48 -5.85 -7.57
C LEU A 106 16.83 -6.57 -7.58
N GLY A 107 17.40 -6.77 -8.78
CA GLY A 107 18.72 -7.40 -8.93
C GLY A 107 19.90 -6.51 -8.52
N HIS A 108 19.72 -5.19 -8.47
CA HIS A 108 20.78 -4.23 -8.16
C HIS A 108 20.75 -3.79 -6.69
N TYR A 109 19.56 -3.70 -6.08
CA TYR A 109 19.36 -3.24 -4.70
C TYR A 109 18.35 -4.13 -3.96
N PRO A 110 18.71 -5.40 -3.67
CA PRO A 110 17.80 -6.33 -3.00
C PRO A 110 17.38 -5.83 -1.61
N GLU A 111 18.27 -5.16 -0.88
CA GLU A 111 18.00 -4.59 0.44
C GLU A 111 16.96 -3.46 0.41
N ALA A 112 16.78 -2.78 -0.72
CA ALA A 112 15.80 -1.70 -0.91
C ALA A 112 14.42 -2.21 -1.34
N HIS A 113 14.24 -3.53 -1.49
CA HIS A 113 12.99 -4.16 -1.91
C HIS A 113 12.58 -5.30 -0.95
N ARG A 114 11.30 -5.40 -0.64
CA ARG A 114 10.69 -6.55 0.06
C ARG A 114 9.60 -7.11 -0.82
N LEU A 115 9.69 -8.41 -1.11
CA LEU A 115 8.71 -9.11 -1.93
C LEU A 115 7.95 -10.11 -1.06
N LEU A 116 6.63 -9.97 -1.04
CA LEU A 116 5.73 -10.90 -0.38
C LEU A 116 5.04 -11.73 -1.48
N THR A 117 5.27 -13.04 -1.49
CA THR A 117 4.64 -13.94 -2.47
C THR A 117 3.58 -14.84 -1.83
N GLY A 118 3.75 -15.14 -0.54
CA GLY A 118 2.81 -15.91 0.25
C GLY A 118 1.43 -15.24 0.37
N PRO A 119 0.31 -15.95 0.13
CA PRO A 119 -1.02 -15.36 0.26
C PRO A 119 -1.35 -14.96 1.71
N GLN A 120 -0.78 -15.65 2.69
CA GLN A 120 -0.95 -15.33 4.12
C GLN A 120 -0.27 -14.00 4.47
N GLU A 121 1.00 -13.82 4.10
CA GLU A 121 1.76 -12.57 4.30
C GLU A 121 1.10 -11.41 3.58
N ARG A 122 0.65 -11.62 2.35
CA ARG A 122 -0.02 -10.59 1.57
C ARG A 122 -1.32 -10.13 2.25
N SER A 123 -2.10 -11.07 2.80
CA SER A 123 -3.31 -10.74 3.57
C SER A 123 -2.98 -10.01 4.88
N GLU A 124 -1.93 -10.44 5.59
CA GLU A 124 -1.46 -9.78 6.81
C GLU A 124 -0.93 -8.36 6.54
N PHE A 125 -0.20 -8.17 5.44
CA PHE A 125 0.29 -6.88 4.99
C PHE A 125 -0.86 -5.94 4.62
N ASP A 126 -1.88 -6.42 3.91
CA ASP A 126 -3.07 -5.64 3.58
C ASP A 126 -3.81 -5.14 4.84
N ARG A 127 -3.85 -5.94 5.92
CA ARG A 127 -4.41 -5.49 7.20
C ARG A 127 -3.56 -4.38 7.83
N LEU A 128 -2.24 -4.52 7.78
CA LEU A 128 -1.30 -3.50 8.26
C LEU A 128 -1.45 -2.19 7.46
N LEU A 129 -1.58 -2.29 6.13
CA LEU A 129 -1.81 -1.12 5.27
C LEU A 129 -3.12 -0.42 5.58
N LYS A 130 -4.20 -1.14 5.90
CA LYS A 130 -5.47 -0.50 6.32
C LYS A 130 -5.30 0.31 7.61
N LEU A 131 -4.53 -0.19 8.57
CA LEU A 131 -4.22 0.57 9.79
C LEU A 131 -3.37 1.79 9.45
N ALA A 132 -2.33 1.62 8.64
CA ALA A 132 -1.49 2.73 8.20
C ALA A 132 -2.28 3.80 7.41
N GLU A 133 -3.22 3.40 6.56
CA GLU A 133 -4.12 4.30 5.83
C GLU A 133 -5.03 5.08 6.79
N ARG A 134 -5.55 4.43 7.84
CA ARG A 134 -6.33 5.13 8.89
C ARG A 134 -5.50 6.20 9.58
N VAL A 135 -4.27 5.87 10.02
CA VAL A 135 -3.33 6.86 10.58
C VAL A 135 -3.04 7.98 9.58
N GLY A 136 -2.77 7.64 8.31
CA GLY A 136 -2.49 8.63 7.27
C GLY A 136 -3.66 9.60 7.02
N LYS A 137 -4.91 9.14 7.16
CA LYS A 137 -6.11 9.97 7.03
C LYS A 137 -6.28 10.98 8.16
N THR A 138 -5.74 10.71 9.35
CA THR A 138 -5.84 11.63 10.50
C THR A 138 -4.75 12.71 10.49
N GLN A 139 -3.63 12.47 9.78
CA GLN A 139 -2.49 13.40 9.72
C GLN A 139 -2.84 14.85 9.33
N PRO A 140 -3.70 15.14 8.34
CA PRO A 140 -4.03 16.52 7.97
C PRO A 140 -4.67 17.33 9.12
N ALA A 141 -5.43 16.67 9.99
CA ALA A 141 -6.04 17.32 11.16
C ALA A 141 -5.02 17.60 12.27
N LEU A 142 -3.95 16.80 12.33
CA LEU A 142 -2.87 16.87 13.31
C LEU A 142 -1.73 17.82 12.90
N LYS A 143 -1.81 18.47 11.74
CA LYS A 143 -0.75 19.31 11.14
C LYS A 143 -0.28 20.48 12.01
N ARG A 144 -1.05 20.86 13.04
CA ARG A 144 -0.68 21.88 14.03
C ARG A 144 0.09 21.33 15.23
N LEU A 145 -0.01 20.02 15.48
CA LEU A 145 0.60 19.33 16.62
C LEU A 145 1.88 18.59 16.23
N VAL A 146 1.93 18.08 14.99
CA VAL A 146 3.02 17.24 14.49
C VAL A 146 3.42 17.72 13.09
N ASP A 147 4.72 17.73 12.81
CA ASP A 147 5.22 17.97 11.47
C ASP A 147 4.69 16.88 10.51
N PRO A 148 3.94 17.24 9.45
CA PRO A 148 3.40 16.28 8.49
C PRO A 148 4.49 15.45 7.79
N ASP A 149 5.69 16.00 7.57
CA ASP A 149 6.77 15.30 6.88
C ASP A 149 7.43 14.24 7.80
N GLU A 150 7.54 14.56 9.09
CA GLU A 150 8.00 13.64 10.13
C GLU A 150 6.98 12.51 10.34
N ALA A 151 5.71 12.85 10.56
CA ALA A 151 4.63 11.87 10.72
C ALA A 151 4.51 10.96 9.49
N GLY A 152 4.62 11.53 8.29
CA GLY A 152 4.64 10.78 7.04
C GLY A 152 5.82 9.81 6.96
N SER A 153 7.02 10.24 7.38
CA SER A 153 8.23 9.41 7.38
C SER A 153 8.16 8.27 8.38
N LEU A 154 7.69 8.51 9.61
CA LEU A 154 7.49 7.49 10.63
C LEU A 154 6.48 6.43 10.18
N LEU A 155 5.38 6.86 9.54
CA LEU A 155 4.38 5.94 8.99
C LEU A 155 4.97 5.09 7.86
N ALA A 156 5.77 5.70 6.98
CA ALA A 156 6.46 4.97 5.92
C ALA A 156 7.45 3.94 6.48
N GLU A 157 8.22 4.31 7.52
CA GLU A 157 9.12 3.39 8.20
C GLU A 157 8.41 2.23 8.89
N ALA A 158 7.29 2.50 9.57
CA ALA A 158 6.44 1.47 10.15
C ALA A 158 5.94 0.47 9.09
N VAL A 159 5.50 0.96 7.92
CA VAL A 159 5.08 0.09 6.80
C VAL A 159 6.25 -0.71 6.23
N TRP A 160 7.42 -0.10 6.10
CA TRP A 160 8.63 -0.76 5.63
C TRP A 160 9.10 -1.88 6.55
N GLU A 161 9.17 -1.63 7.86
CA GLU A 161 9.54 -2.63 8.85
C GLU A 161 8.48 -3.74 8.92
N GLY A 162 7.18 -3.42 8.80
CA GLY A 162 6.12 -4.42 8.67
C GLY A 162 6.31 -5.35 7.47
N ALA A 163 6.65 -4.79 6.29
CA ALA A 163 6.94 -5.58 5.10
C ALA A 163 8.18 -6.46 5.27
N LYS A 164 9.22 -5.94 5.93
CA LYS A 164 10.46 -6.68 6.23
C LYS A 164 10.22 -7.84 7.20
N SER A 165 9.47 -7.63 8.28
CA SER A 165 9.12 -8.70 9.23
C SER A 165 8.24 -9.77 8.57
N LEU A 166 7.31 -9.39 7.67
CA LEU A 166 6.52 -10.37 6.90
C LEU A 166 7.35 -11.15 5.89
N ALA A 167 8.30 -10.51 5.19
CA ALA A 167 9.21 -11.23 4.29
C ALA A 167 10.06 -12.25 5.06
N ARG A 168 10.59 -11.86 6.24
CA ARG A 168 11.30 -12.75 7.15
C ARG A 168 10.40 -13.90 7.64
N LYS A 169 9.13 -13.63 7.93
CA LYS A 169 8.14 -14.66 8.31
C LYS A 169 7.92 -15.66 7.17
N GLU A 170 7.84 -15.22 5.92
CA GLU A 170 7.72 -16.07 4.74
C GLU A 170 8.92 -17.03 4.60
N GLU A 171 10.14 -16.50 4.76
CA GLU A 171 11.38 -17.28 4.74
C GLU A 171 11.40 -18.34 5.86
N ILE A 172 11.04 -17.94 7.09
CA ILE A 172 10.95 -18.87 8.23
C ILE A 172 9.88 -19.95 7.96
N ARG A 173 8.74 -19.61 7.33
CA ARG A 173 7.73 -20.62 6.96
C ARG A 173 8.32 -21.67 6.04
N ALA A 174 9.00 -21.24 4.97
CA ALA A 174 9.60 -22.16 4.01
C ALA A 174 10.57 -23.13 4.70
N VAL A 175 11.44 -22.62 5.58
CA VAL A 175 12.35 -23.45 6.39
C VAL A 175 11.57 -24.41 7.29
N ARG A 176 10.52 -23.95 7.98
CA ARG A 176 9.71 -24.81 8.85
C ARG A 176 9.01 -25.93 8.08
N ASP A 177 8.52 -25.65 6.88
CA ASP A 177 7.82 -26.61 6.04
C ASP A 177 8.79 -27.65 5.46
N ASP A 178 10.01 -27.25 5.08
CA ASP A 178 11.07 -28.17 4.66
C ASP A 178 11.55 -29.06 5.83
N LEU A 179 11.74 -28.49 7.03
CA LEU A 179 12.09 -29.27 8.24
C LEU A 179 10.98 -30.28 8.62
N LYS A 180 9.71 -29.95 8.41
CA LYS A 180 8.59 -30.88 8.62
C LYS A 180 8.58 -32.01 7.59
N ARG A 181 8.87 -31.70 6.32
CA ARG A 181 8.93 -32.71 5.24
C ARG A 181 9.96 -33.79 5.59
N HIS A 182 11.18 -33.39 5.97
CA HIS A 182 12.23 -34.33 6.36
C HIS A 182 11.92 -35.10 7.66
N ALA A 183 11.13 -34.53 8.57
CA ALA A 183 10.71 -35.24 9.78
C ALA A 183 9.75 -36.41 9.49
N LEU A 184 8.97 -36.31 8.41
CA LEU A 184 8.03 -37.36 7.98
C LEU A 184 8.74 -38.49 7.21
N GLU A 185 9.85 -38.19 6.53
CA GLU A 185 10.64 -39.14 5.73
C GLU A 185 11.59 -40.02 6.58
N GLY A 186 11.91 -39.60 7.81
CA GLY A 186 12.85 -40.30 8.68
C GLY A 186 12.29 -41.55 9.34
N SER A 187 12.80 -42.73 8.96
CA SER A 187 12.48 -44.03 9.57
C SER A 187 12.79 -44.06 11.08
N GLY A 188 12.03 -44.86 11.84
CA GLY A 188 11.86 -44.78 13.31
C GLY A 188 13.06 -45.04 14.23
N GLN A 189 14.31 -44.98 13.74
CA GLN A 189 15.50 -45.04 14.61
C GLN A 189 15.93 -43.64 15.07
N VAL A 190 16.26 -43.51 16.35
CA VAL A 190 16.83 -42.28 16.94
C VAL A 190 18.27 -42.14 16.46
N SER A 191 18.46 -41.44 15.35
CA SER A 191 19.78 -41.07 14.82
C SER A 191 20.19 -39.67 15.29
N ARG A 192 21.50 -39.36 15.28
CA ARG A 192 22.03 -38.01 15.59
C ARG A 192 21.36 -36.93 14.72
N SER A 193 21.12 -37.24 13.45
CA SER A 193 20.42 -36.36 12.50
C SER A 193 18.99 -36.01 12.94
N ARG A 194 18.31 -36.92 13.66
CA ARG A 194 16.97 -36.66 14.19
C ARG A 194 16.98 -35.68 15.36
N LEU A 195 18.00 -35.74 16.22
CA LEU A 195 18.19 -34.77 17.30
C LEU A 195 18.53 -33.38 16.75
N ASP A 196 19.41 -33.32 15.75
CA ASP A 196 19.75 -32.06 15.07
C ASP A 196 18.51 -31.45 14.39
N LEU A 197 17.69 -32.28 13.72
CA LEU A 197 16.43 -31.84 13.11
C LEU A 197 15.47 -31.23 14.14
N LEU A 198 15.28 -31.89 15.29
CA LEU A 198 14.44 -31.37 16.38
C LEU A 198 14.95 -30.03 16.91
N GLN A 199 16.27 -29.89 17.07
CA GLN A 199 16.89 -28.64 17.50
C GLN A 199 16.64 -27.51 16.49
N GLN A 200 16.77 -27.79 15.19
CA GLN A 200 16.48 -26.80 14.14
C GLN A 200 15.00 -26.42 14.09
N GLN A 201 14.09 -27.38 14.29
CA GLN A 201 12.66 -27.08 14.39
C GLN A 201 12.34 -26.18 15.59
N GLN A 202 12.95 -26.43 16.75
CA GLN A 202 12.78 -25.57 17.93
C GLN A 202 13.28 -24.15 17.66
N ARG A 203 14.46 -24.00 17.04
CA ARG A 203 15.00 -22.69 16.64
C ARG A 203 14.09 -21.95 15.66
N ALA A 204 13.62 -22.63 14.62
CA ALA A 204 12.72 -22.05 13.62
C ALA A 204 11.37 -21.63 14.25
N ASN A 205 10.85 -22.40 15.21
CA ASN A 205 9.65 -22.03 15.95
C ASN A 205 9.87 -20.84 16.91
N ALA A 206 11.06 -20.71 17.50
CA ALA A 206 11.39 -19.56 18.34
C ALA A 206 11.47 -18.27 17.50
N LEU A 207 12.18 -18.31 16.36
CA LEU A 207 12.26 -17.20 15.41
C LEU A 207 10.88 -16.81 14.87
N TRP A 208 10.03 -17.79 14.60
CA TRP A 208 8.65 -17.53 14.17
C TRP A 208 7.87 -16.72 15.22
N LYS A 209 7.94 -17.13 16.49
CA LYS A 209 7.27 -16.43 17.60
C LYS A 209 7.80 -15.02 17.82
N GLU A 210 9.10 -14.82 17.67
CA GLU A 210 9.74 -13.51 17.77
C GLU A 210 9.20 -12.56 16.70
N VAL A 211 9.17 -13.00 15.44
CA VAL A 211 8.63 -12.19 14.33
C VAL A 211 7.14 -11.91 14.48
N ASP A 212 6.35 -12.89 14.96
CA ASP A 212 4.93 -12.67 15.26
C ASP A 212 4.75 -11.61 16.36
N ALA A 213 5.57 -11.64 17.42
CA ALA A 213 5.51 -10.65 18.50
C ALA A 213 5.89 -9.23 18.01
N GLU A 214 6.90 -9.12 17.13
CA GLU A 214 7.26 -7.84 16.49
C GLU A 214 6.10 -7.28 15.65
N LEU A 215 5.46 -8.13 14.85
CA LEU A 215 4.32 -7.74 14.02
C LEU A 215 3.09 -7.33 14.85
N ASP A 216 2.81 -8.05 15.94
CA ASP A 216 1.71 -7.71 16.83
C ASP A 216 1.95 -6.40 17.57
N LYS A 217 3.18 -6.14 18.00
CA LYS A 217 3.56 -4.84 18.57
C LYS A 217 3.35 -3.71 17.56
N LEU A 218 3.81 -3.88 16.32
CA LEU A 218 3.62 -2.91 15.25
C LEU A 218 2.14 -2.65 14.95
N ARG A 219 1.32 -3.70 14.86
CA ARG A 219 -0.14 -3.58 14.66
C ARG A 219 -0.80 -2.83 15.81
N SER A 220 -0.43 -3.15 17.06
CA SER A 220 -0.96 -2.48 18.23
C SER A 220 -0.64 -0.99 18.19
N HIS A 221 0.61 -0.61 17.91
CA HIS A 221 1.02 0.79 17.81
C HIS A 221 0.24 1.54 16.71
N LEU A 222 0.10 0.95 15.52
CA LEU A 222 -0.67 1.56 14.44
C LEU A 222 -2.18 1.67 14.77
N SER A 223 -2.75 0.69 15.47
CA SER A 223 -4.15 0.75 15.91
C SER A 223 -4.36 1.87 16.92
N THR A 224 -3.52 1.94 17.95
CA THR A 224 -3.58 2.98 18.97
C THR A 224 -3.40 4.37 18.36
N ALA A 225 -2.45 4.54 17.44
CA ALA A 225 -2.26 5.80 16.72
C ALA A 225 -3.48 6.19 15.86
N ALA A 226 -4.11 5.22 15.20
CA ALA A 226 -5.31 5.45 14.41
C ALA A 226 -6.49 5.86 15.31
N GLU A 227 -6.71 5.13 16.40
CA GLU A 227 -7.78 5.39 17.37
C GLU A 227 -7.63 6.76 18.04
N ALA A 228 -6.41 7.12 18.47
CA ALA A 228 -6.12 8.43 19.05
C ALA A 228 -6.35 9.56 18.04
N GLY A 229 -5.87 9.40 16.80
CA GLY A 229 -6.09 10.39 15.74
C GLY A 229 -7.57 10.55 15.36
N GLU A 230 -8.32 9.46 15.32
CA GLU A 230 -9.77 9.47 15.05
C GLU A 230 -10.56 10.10 16.21
N ALA A 231 -10.18 9.83 17.46
CA ALA A 231 -10.77 10.49 18.63
C ALA A 231 -10.54 12.00 18.60
N PHE A 232 -9.30 12.44 18.40
CA PHE A 232 -8.95 13.86 18.30
C PHE A 232 -9.77 14.61 17.25
N ILE A 233 -10.01 13.99 16.09
CA ILE A 233 -10.85 14.59 15.04
C ILE A 233 -12.29 14.74 15.51
N ARG A 234 -12.86 13.71 16.14
CA ARG A 234 -14.23 13.75 16.66
C ARG A 234 -14.40 14.85 17.71
N ASP A 235 -13.45 14.98 18.63
CA ASP A 235 -13.53 15.96 19.72
C ASP A 235 -13.42 17.39 19.17
N ARG A 236 -12.53 17.60 18.18
CA ARG A 236 -12.45 18.88 17.48
C ARG A 236 -13.74 19.23 16.72
N GLU A 237 -14.36 18.26 16.05
CA GLU A 237 -15.63 18.46 15.37
C GLU A 237 -16.77 18.79 16.37
N LEU A 238 -16.74 18.17 17.56
CA LEU A 238 -17.66 18.46 18.65
C LEU A 238 -17.46 19.88 19.17
N ASP A 239 -16.23 20.29 19.46
CA ASP A 239 -15.88 21.65 19.90
C ASP A 239 -16.30 22.71 18.88
N ASP A 240 -16.03 22.48 17.59
CA ASP A 240 -16.46 23.38 16.52
C ASP A 240 -18.00 23.49 16.47
N THR A 241 -18.71 22.40 16.75
CA THR A 241 -20.19 22.35 16.78
C THR A 241 -20.74 23.06 18.01
N LEU A 242 -20.14 22.85 19.19
CA LEU A 242 -20.50 23.53 20.43
C LEU A 242 -20.29 25.03 20.30
N ASN A 243 -19.12 25.47 19.80
CA ASN A 243 -18.83 26.88 19.54
C ASN A 243 -19.81 27.53 18.56
N ARG A 244 -20.22 26.81 17.51
CA ARG A 244 -21.25 27.30 16.56
C ARG A 244 -22.62 27.41 17.22
N THR A 245 -22.98 26.44 18.05
CA THR A 245 -24.24 26.41 18.77
C THR A 245 -24.30 27.51 19.81
N GLU A 246 -23.24 27.70 20.59
CA GLU A 246 -23.09 28.81 21.54
C GLU A 246 -23.22 30.16 20.83
N LYS A 247 -22.51 30.36 19.71
CA LYS A 247 -22.64 31.60 18.92
C LYS A 247 -24.04 31.80 18.34
N ALA A 248 -24.74 30.73 17.97
CA ALA A 248 -26.12 30.80 17.49
C ALA A 248 -27.08 31.10 18.63
N LEU A 249 -26.92 30.45 19.80
CA LEU A 249 -27.67 30.71 21.01
C LEU A 249 -27.44 32.14 21.49
N ALA A 250 -26.20 32.63 21.55
CA ALA A 250 -25.86 34.00 21.92
C ALA A 250 -26.49 35.06 20.99
N LYS A 251 -26.72 34.73 19.72
CA LYS A 251 -27.45 35.60 18.78
C LYS A 251 -28.97 35.56 18.97
N LEU A 252 -29.50 34.46 19.51
CA LEU A 252 -30.93 34.28 19.79
C LEU A 252 -31.29 34.78 21.19
N SER A 253 -30.39 34.61 22.15
CA SER A 253 -30.44 35.18 23.50
C SER A 253 -30.00 36.64 23.38
N THR A 254 -30.95 37.48 22.98
CA THR A 254 -30.81 38.93 23.16
C THR A 254 -31.03 39.24 24.65
N ASP A 255 -30.17 38.70 25.51
CA ASP A 255 -29.94 39.11 26.90
C ASP A 255 -28.80 38.25 27.49
N GLU A 256 -27.79 38.96 27.96
CA GLU A 256 -26.54 38.49 28.53
C GLU A 256 -26.79 37.79 29.89
N ILE A 257 -25.96 36.79 30.27
CA ILE A 257 -25.39 36.54 31.63
C ILE A 257 -24.89 35.07 31.78
N LEU A 258 -23.56 34.94 31.80
CA LEU A 258 -22.66 33.99 32.52
C LEU A 258 -22.60 32.47 32.18
N GLY A 259 -21.37 32.00 31.83
CA GLY A 259 -20.90 30.62 32.11
C GLY A 259 -19.70 30.11 31.28
N SER A 260 -18.45 30.42 31.65
CA SER A 260 -17.22 30.13 30.85
C SER A 260 -16.06 29.42 31.61
N SER A 261 -16.31 28.68 32.70
CA SER A 261 -15.19 28.21 33.57
C SER A 261 -14.83 26.72 33.50
N LEU A 262 -15.68 25.83 32.96
CA LEU A 262 -15.46 24.37 33.09
C LEU A 262 -14.80 23.72 31.86
N ALA A 263 -14.95 24.30 30.66
CA ALA A 263 -14.43 23.70 29.43
C ALA A 263 -12.90 23.84 29.25
N SER A 264 -12.28 24.83 29.90
CA SER A 264 -10.84 25.10 29.74
C SER A 264 -9.94 24.17 30.53
N GLU A 265 -10.43 23.60 31.64
CA GLU A 265 -9.64 22.74 32.53
C GLU A 265 -9.53 21.31 31.95
N GLN A 266 -10.61 20.80 31.35
CA GLN A 266 -10.65 19.48 30.72
C GLN A 266 -9.74 19.40 29.47
N LEU A 267 -9.61 20.51 28.73
CA LEU A 267 -8.73 20.61 27.55
C LEU A 267 -7.23 20.55 27.90
N ALA A 268 -6.86 21.03 29.09
CA ALA A 268 -5.47 21.09 29.53
C ALA A 268 -4.92 19.71 29.92
N ASP A 269 -5.72 18.90 30.60
CA ASP A 269 -5.34 17.55 31.01
C ASP A 269 -5.17 16.61 29.80
N GLU A 270 -6.01 16.75 28.79
CA GLU A 270 -6.00 15.87 27.62
C GLU A 270 -4.89 16.24 26.61
N THR A 271 -4.55 17.52 26.51
CA THR A 271 -3.39 17.98 25.72
C THR A 271 -2.07 17.39 26.25
N ASN A 272 -1.95 17.22 27.58
CA ASN A 272 -0.79 16.58 28.20
C ASN A 272 -0.71 15.08 27.87
N ALA A 273 -1.84 14.37 27.83
CA ALA A 273 -1.86 12.95 27.46
C ALA A 273 -1.40 12.71 26.02
N VAL A 274 -1.81 13.57 25.08
CA VAL A 274 -1.39 13.50 23.68
C VAL A 274 0.11 13.77 23.53
N ILE A 275 0.64 14.80 24.19
CA ILE A 275 2.08 15.13 24.15
C ILE A 275 2.92 13.97 24.70
N GLN A 276 2.45 13.31 25.76
CA GLN A 276 3.15 12.19 26.36
C GLN A 276 3.21 10.98 25.43
N ALA A 277 2.11 10.62 24.77
CA ALA A 277 2.07 9.53 23.80
C ALA A 277 3.03 9.75 22.60
N TYR A 278 3.14 10.99 22.10
CA TYR A 278 4.07 11.32 21.02
C TYR A 278 5.54 11.29 21.47
N ARG A 279 5.82 11.67 22.72
CA ARG A 279 7.18 11.59 23.28
C ARG A 279 7.64 10.15 23.43
N GLU A 280 6.78 9.25 23.90
CA GLU A 280 7.06 7.81 23.98
C GLU A 280 7.34 7.19 22.61
N LEU A 281 6.58 7.62 21.59
CA LEU A 281 6.80 7.19 20.20
C LEU A 281 8.16 7.66 19.67
N ASN A 282 8.56 8.90 19.98
CA ASN A 282 9.84 9.45 19.58
C ASN A 282 11.02 8.77 20.30
N GLU A 283 10.90 8.40 21.57
CA GLU A 283 11.95 7.67 22.30
C GLU A 283 12.18 6.26 21.73
N LEU A 284 11.12 5.59 21.27
CA LEU A 284 11.19 4.25 20.70
C LEU A 284 11.84 4.20 19.30
N TYR A 285 11.70 5.28 18.51
CA TYR A 285 12.06 5.26 17.09
C TYR A 285 13.01 6.40 16.65
N GLY A 286 13.04 7.53 17.36
CA GLY A 286 13.90 8.68 17.04
C GLY A 286 15.38 8.51 17.42
N GLY A 287 15.71 7.50 18.24
CA GLY A 287 17.05 7.29 18.81
C GLY A 287 18.04 6.47 17.97
N LYS A 288 17.68 5.98 16.78
CA LYS A 288 18.60 5.24 15.91
C LYS A 288 19.08 6.13 14.76
N ARG A 289 20.04 6.99 15.06
CA ARG A 289 20.95 7.59 14.05
C ARG A 289 22.34 7.02 14.21
#